data_AF-A0A3D4DJK9-F1
#
_entry.id   AF-A0A3D4DJK9-F1
#
_cell.length_a   1.000
_cell.length_b   1.000
_cell.length_c   1.000
_cell.angle_alpha   90.00
_cell.angle_beta   90.00
_cell.angle_gamma   90.00
#
_symmetry.space_group_name_H-M   'P 1'
#
loop_
_entity.id
_entity.type
_entity.pdbx_description
1 polymer ?
#
loop_
_entity_poly.entity_id
_entity_poly.type
_entity_poly.pdbx_seq_one_letter_code
_entity_poly.pdbx_strand_id
1 'polypeptide(L)'
;MGYKDIINSLEPIEYSKYKDITSYEKLMIYVAKILEEKKVPLTFNYLCISAFKIFPDAFCCDEEFKEFPSVDRLNRTMMHLKYVKNAKPYIAGSVKTGYEITNMGKSVALQVENIINNTKADKSIEAPKIDKHKKGFSKDYVSFIEGEGYKKYLKTNKIDIMYVWEFFKVIPYTQIKSTKENLKHVMEYAKENKDEKCMKYIDEVLKLI
;
A
#
# COMPACT_ATOMS: atom_id res chain seq x y z
N MET A 1 26.55 -16.03 19.91
CA MET A 1 25.23 -16.46 19.47
C MET A 1 25.15 -16.24 17.97
N GLY A 2 24.89 -17.27 17.17
CA GLY A 2 24.85 -17.16 15.71
C GLY A 2 23.54 -16.55 15.21
N TYR A 3 23.49 -16.09 13.95
CA TYR A 3 22.27 -15.53 13.36
C TYR A 3 21.10 -16.53 13.38
N LYS A 4 21.38 -17.83 13.19
CA LYS A 4 20.39 -18.91 13.30
C LYS A 4 19.74 -18.95 14.68
N ASP A 5 20.53 -18.83 15.74
CA ASP A 5 20.02 -18.88 17.12
C ASP A 5 19.13 -17.66 17.40
N ILE A 6 19.54 -16.49 16.92
CA ILE A 6 18.75 -15.25 17.05
C ILE A 6 17.41 -15.40 16.34
N ILE A 7 17.39 -15.86 15.08
CA ILE A 7 16.16 -16.07 14.31
C ILE A 7 15.27 -17.13 14.96
N ASN A 8 15.87 -18.20 15.52
CA ASN A 8 15.12 -19.25 16.20
C ASN A 8 14.46 -18.77 17.49
N SER A 9 15.07 -17.81 18.19
CA SER A 9 14.53 -17.18 19.40
C SER A 9 13.42 -16.14 19.14
N LEU A 10 13.05 -15.90 17.87
CA LEU A 10 11.94 -15.00 17.56
C LEU A 10 10.62 -15.68 17.90
N GLU A 11 9.81 -14.99 18.70
CA GLU A 11 8.50 -15.45 19.13
C GLU A 11 7.39 -14.91 18.20
N PRO A 12 6.34 -15.71 17.96
CA PRO A 12 5.18 -15.24 17.22
C PRO A 12 4.46 -14.12 17.98
N ILE A 13 3.99 -13.13 17.23
CA ILE A 13 3.09 -12.10 17.74
C ILE A 13 1.66 -12.63 17.58
N GLU A 14 0.83 -12.38 18.58
CA GLU A 14 -0.57 -12.78 18.56
C GLU A 14 -1.36 -11.99 17.49
N TYR A 15 -2.18 -12.69 16.69
CA TYR A 15 -2.94 -12.09 15.58
C TYR A 15 -3.76 -10.86 15.98
N SER A 16 -4.33 -10.88 17.19
CA SER A 16 -5.12 -9.77 17.75
C SER A 16 -4.39 -8.42 17.75
N LYS A 17 -3.05 -8.42 17.85
CA LYS A 17 -2.21 -7.21 17.90
C LYS A 17 -1.92 -6.59 16.54
N TYR A 18 -2.07 -7.35 15.46
CA TYR A 18 -1.77 -6.87 14.10
C TYR A 18 -2.90 -7.10 13.09
N LYS A 19 -4.07 -7.57 13.53
CA LYS A 19 -5.25 -7.80 12.67
C LYS A 19 -5.64 -6.59 11.80
N ASP A 20 -5.40 -5.37 12.29
CA ASP A 20 -5.76 -4.12 11.59
C ASP A 20 -4.66 -3.68 10.58
N ILE A 21 -3.54 -4.41 10.51
CA ILE A 21 -2.44 -4.16 9.57
C ILE A 21 -2.65 -5.03 8.32
N THR A 22 -3.35 -4.48 7.34
CA THR A 22 -3.74 -5.22 6.12
C THR A 22 -2.64 -5.40 5.07
N SER A 23 -1.44 -4.81 5.27
CA SER A 23 -0.34 -4.86 4.30
C SER A 23 0.78 -5.78 4.78
N TYR A 24 1.06 -6.81 3.98
CA TYR A 24 2.20 -7.72 4.21
C TYR A 24 3.54 -6.99 4.14
N GLU A 25 3.66 -5.96 3.30
CA GLU A 25 4.85 -5.13 3.20
C GLU A 25 5.14 -4.41 4.52
N LYS A 26 4.10 -3.90 5.20
CA LYS A 26 4.23 -3.28 6.52
C LYS A 26 4.70 -4.28 7.59
N LEU A 27 4.15 -5.49 7.59
CA LEU A 27 4.59 -6.54 8.51
C LEU A 27 6.05 -6.95 8.23
N MET A 28 6.41 -7.14 6.96
CA MET A 28 7.77 -7.52 6.57
C MET A 28 8.80 -6.43 6.89
N ILE A 29 8.47 -5.15 6.74
CA ILE A 29 9.41 -4.08 7.10
C ILE A 29 9.60 -3.96 8.62
N TYR A 30 8.59 -4.30 9.41
CA TYR A 30 8.74 -4.42 10.86
C TYR A 30 9.63 -5.59 11.26
N VAL A 31 9.52 -6.73 10.58
CA VAL A 31 10.45 -7.86 10.74
C VAL A 31 11.88 -7.42 10.41
N ALA A 32 12.07 -6.68 9.32
CA ALA A 32 13.38 -6.15 8.94
C ALA A 32 13.96 -5.27 10.06
N LYS A 33 13.15 -4.39 10.68
CA LYS A 33 13.57 -3.56 11.83
C LYS A 33 14.06 -4.42 12.99
N ILE A 34 13.30 -5.45 13.38
CA ILE A 34 13.67 -6.36 14.48
C ILE A 34 15.03 -7.04 14.19
N LEU A 35 15.24 -7.49 12.95
CA LEU A 35 16.50 -8.11 12.55
C LEU A 35 17.66 -7.10 12.55
N GLU A 36 17.46 -5.88 12.06
CA GLU A 36 18.46 -4.79 12.05
C GLU A 36 18.88 -4.44 13.50
N GLU A 37 17.93 -4.31 14.42
CA GLU A 37 18.17 -4.04 15.85
C GLU A 37 18.95 -5.16 16.54
N LYS A 38 18.68 -6.41 16.14
CA LYS A 38 19.42 -7.60 16.60
C LYS A 38 20.73 -7.82 15.84
N LYS A 39 21.13 -6.89 14.97
CA LYS A 39 22.35 -6.95 14.13
C LYS A 39 22.42 -8.20 13.25
N VAL A 40 21.26 -8.69 12.80
CA VAL A 40 21.15 -9.80 11.85
C VAL A 40 21.15 -9.24 10.43
N PRO A 41 21.99 -9.74 9.50
CA PRO A 41 21.99 -9.30 8.11
C PRO A 41 20.62 -9.52 7.45
N LEU A 42 20.14 -8.53 6.72
CA LEU A 42 18.85 -8.63 6.02
C LEU A 42 19.06 -9.34 4.69
N THR A 43 18.98 -10.67 4.70
CA THR A 43 18.96 -11.49 3.49
C THR A 43 17.53 -11.90 3.16
N PHE A 44 17.25 -12.28 1.91
CA PHE A 44 15.93 -12.74 1.50
C PHE A 44 15.42 -13.90 2.39
N ASN A 45 16.26 -14.91 2.59
CA ASN A 45 15.90 -16.07 3.41
C ASN A 45 15.65 -15.69 4.87
N TYR A 46 16.50 -14.85 5.47
CA TYR A 46 16.33 -14.46 6.87
C TYR A 46 15.08 -13.63 7.09
N LEU A 47 14.74 -12.74 6.16
CA LEU A 47 13.49 -11.99 6.20
C LEU A 47 12.28 -12.92 6.08
N CYS A 48 12.26 -13.84 5.11
CA CYS A 48 11.16 -14.76 4.91
C CYS A 48 10.93 -15.70 6.11
N ILE A 49 12.00 -16.30 6.63
CA ILE A 49 11.93 -17.19 7.79
C ILE A 49 11.43 -16.42 9.02
N SER A 50 11.98 -15.23 9.25
CA SER A 50 11.62 -14.42 10.42
C SER A 50 10.20 -13.87 10.32
N ALA A 51 9.74 -13.52 9.12
CA ALA A 51 8.38 -13.05 8.90
C ALA A 51 7.34 -14.13 9.17
N PHE A 52 7.58 -15.36 8.71
CA PHE A 52 6.71 -16.48 9.04
C PHE A 52 6.73 -16.82 10.54
N LYS A 53 7.91 -16.76 11.18
CA LYS A 53 8.01 -16.98 12.64
C LYS A 53 7.25 -15.94 13.46
N ILE A 54 7.37 -14.66 13.11
CA ILE A 54 6.76 -13.56 13.86
C ILE A 54 5.26 -13.45 13.55
N PHE A 55 4.85 -13.69 12.30
CA PHE A 55 3.46 -13.51 11.84
C PHE A 55 2.96 -14.76 11.09
N PRO A 56 2.83 -15.91 11.77
CA PRO A 56 2.45 -17.17 11.12
C PRO A 56 1.08 -17.07 10.43
N ASP A 57 0.07 -16.47 11.06
CA ASP A 57 -1.26 -16.32 10.45
C ASP A 57 -1.26 -15.42 9.20
N ALA A 58 -0.30 -14.50 9.08
CA ALA A 58 -0.21 -13.62 7.90
C ALA A 58 0.54 -14.27 6.74
N PHE A 59 1.52 -15.13 7.03
CA PHE A 59 2.44 -15.69 6.04
C PHE A 59 2.36 -17.21 5.89
N CYS A 60 1.38 -17.88 6.51
CA CYS A 60 1.13 -19.30 6.26
C CYS A 60 0.60 -19.58 4.85
N CYS A 61 0.73 -20.82 4.39
CA CYS A 61 0.23 -21.27 3.09
C CYS A 61 -1.26 -20.91 2.94
N ASP A 62 -2.07 -21.39 3.87
CA ASP A 62 -3.51 -21.17 3.99
C ASP A 62 -3.99 -21.52 5.42
N GLU A 63 -5.30 -21.52 5.63
CA GLU A 63 -5.92 -21.81 6.94
C GLU A 63 -5.83 -23.29 7.36
N GLU A 64 -5.69 -24.23 6.41
CA GLU A 64 -5.58 -25.66 6.69
C GLU A 64 -4.12 -26.06 6.97
N PHE A 65 -3.16 -25.35 6.36
CA PHE A 65 -1.72 -25.60 6.44
C PHE A 65 -0.96 -24.44 7.11
N LYS A 66 -1.35 -24.10 8.35
CA LYS A 66 -0.79 -22.95 9.09
C LYS A 66 0.68 -23.10 9.48
N GLU A 67 1.17 -24.33 9.58
CA GLU A 67 2.54 -24.67 9.95
C GLU A 67 3.55 -24.46 8.82
N PHE A 68 3.08 -24.25 7.59
CA PHE A 68 3.92 -24.06 6.42
C PHE A 68 3.86 -22.62 5.90
N PRO A 69 4.99 -22.02 5.49
CA PRO A 69 5.00 -20.68 4.92
C PRO A 69 4.45 -20.64 3.48
N SER A 70 3.70 -19.59 3.15
CA SER A 70 3.36 -19.25 1.76
C SER A 70 4.56 -18.65 1.05
N VAL A 71 5.27 -19.48 0.29
CA VAL A 71 6.45 -19.06 -0.49
C VAL A 71 6.09 -17.96 -1.49
N ASP A 72 4.95 -18.07 -2.18
CA ASP A 72 4.48 -17.07 -3.14
C ASP A 72 4.23 -15.71 -2.47
N ARG A 73 3.49 -15.70 -1.35
CA ARG A 73 3.18 -14.47 -0.61
C ARG A 73 4.44 -13.79 -0.10
N LEU A 74 5.37 -14.54 0.48
CA LEU A 74 6.64 -14.03 0.97
C LEU A 74 7.47 -13.43 -0.17
N ASN A 75 7.60 -14.14 -1.30
CA ASN A 75 8.34 -13.66 -2.45
C ASN A 75 7.73 -12.38 -3.04
N ARG A 76 6.41 -12.36 -3.24
CA ARG A 76 5.69 -11.19 -3.76
C ARG A 76 5.82 -9.99 -2.84
N THR A 77 5.72 -10.20 -1.53
CA THR A 77 5.92 -9.15 -0.52
C THR A 77 7.32 -8.55 -0.63
N MET A 78 8.36 -9.38 -0.72
CA MET A 78 9.75 -8.92 -0.89
C MET A 78 9.95 -8.11 -2.18
N MET A 79 9.30 -8.51 -3.29
CA MET A 79 9.35 -7.74 -4.54
C MET A 79 8.72 -6.35 -4.39
N HIS A 80 7.56 -6.27 -3.72
CA HIS A 80 6.85 -5.00 -3.51
C HIS A 80 7.56 -4.05 -2.54
N LEU A 81 8.34 -4.55 -1.58
CA LEU A 81 9.17 -3.71 -0.71
C LEU A 81 10.18 -2.84 -1.48
N LYS A 82 10.65 -3.36 -2.62
CA LYS A 82 11.61 -2.68 -3.50
C LYS A 82 10.96 -1.80 -4.56
N TYR A 83 9.72 -2.11 -4.92
CA TYR A 83 9.01 -1.43 -5.99
C TYR A 83 7.77 -0.72 -5.43
N VAL A 84 7.94 0.55 -5.08
CA VAL A 84 6.82 1.42 -4.75
C VAL A 84 6.60 2.37 -5.91
N LYS A 85 5.53 2.15 -6.68
CA LYS A 85 5.18 2.98 -7.84
C LYS A 85 5.10 4.45 -7.40
N ASN A 86 5.94 5.30 -7.98
CA ASN A 86 6.03 6.74 -7.68
C ASN A 86 6.44 7.10 -6.24
N ALA A 87 7.08 6.21 -5.47
CA ALA A 87 7.61 6.55 -4.15
C ALA A 87 8.98 5.90 -3.89
N LYS A 88 9.62 6.31 -2.78
CA LYS A 88 10.87 5.69 -2.35
C LYS A 88 10.59 4.27 -1.83
N PRO A 89 11.46 3.30 -2.14
CA PRO A 89 11.30 1.93 -1.66
C PRO A 89 11.46 1.84 -0.15
N TYR A 90 10.89 0.80 0.47
CA TYR A 90 11.04 0.54 1.90
C TYR A 90 12.39 -0.09 2.23
N ILE A 91 12.95 -0.87 1.30
CA ILE A 91 14.30 -1.44 1.39
C ILE A 91 15.11 -1.13 0.13
N ALA A 92 16.42 -0.98 0.31
CA ALA A 92 17.40 -0.90 -0.76
C ALA A 92 18.22 -2.20 -0.81
N GLY A 93 18.88 -2.48 -1.95
CA GLY A 93 19.75 -3.65 -2.11
C GLY A 93 19.16 -4.77 -2.96
N SER A 94 19.77 -5.96 -2.86
CA SER A 94 19.50 -7.10 -3.74
C SER A 94 19.76 -8.43 -3.04
N VAL A 95 19.29 -9.52 -3.64
CA VAL A 95 19.56 -10.88 -3.12
C VAL A 95 21.07 -11.15 -3.02
N LYS A 96 21.87 -10.60 -3.94
CA LYS A 96 23.33 -10.79 -3.97
C LYS A 96 24.08 -10.02 -2.88
N THR A 97 23.60 -8.82 -2.55
CA THR A 97 24.30 -7.87 -1.67
C THR A 97 23.68 -7.77 -0.28
N GLY A 98 22.54 -8.43 -0.06
CA GLY A 98 21.68 -8.15 1.09
C GLY A 98 20.86 -6.87 0.91
N TYR A 99 20.03 -6.60 1.92
CA TYR A 99 19.12 -5.47 1.98
C TYR A 99 19.45 -4.53 3.12
N GLU A 100 18.99 -3.29 3.00
CA GLU A 100 19.04 -2.28 4.05
C GLU A 100 17.71 -1.53 4.11
N ILE A 101 17.26 -1.16 5.32
CA ILE A 101 16.01 -0.44 5.51
C ILE A 101 16.22 1.03 5.16
N THR A 102 15.39 1.59 4.28
CA THR A 102 15.43 3.03 3.98
C THR A 102 14.77 3.84 5.09
N ASN A 103 14.98 5.17 5.11
CA ASN A 103 14.29 6.04 6.08
C ASN A 103 12.75 5.92 6.01
N MET A 104 12.20 5.69 4.81
CA MET A 104 10.77 5.45 4.64
C MET A 104 10.38 4.11 5.28
N GLY A 105 11.16 3.05 5.04
CA GLY A 105 10.96 1.76 5.68
C GLY A 105 11.00 1.84 7.20
N LYS A 106 11.95 2.60 7.77
CA LYS A 106 12.08 2.83 9.22
C LYS A 106 10.85 3.53 9.80
N SER A 107 10.35 4.57 9.13
CA SER A 107 9.12 5.26 9.54
C SER A 107 7.91 4.33 9.54
N VAL A 108 7.75 3.50 8.51
CA VAL A 108 6.65 2.53 8.42
C VAL A 108 6.77 1.42 9.48
N ALA A 109 7.98 0.89 9.70
CA ALA A 109 8.21 -0.11 10.74
C ALA A 109 7.86 0.41 12.13
N LEU A 110 8.15 1.69 12.41
CA LEU A 110 7.79 2.34 13.67
C LEU A 110 6.28 2.56 13.82
N GLN A 111 5.55 2.79 12.72
CA GLN A 111 4.09 2.83 12.76
C GLN A 111 3.50 1.46 13.11
N VAL A 112 4.04 0.38 12.54
CA VAL A 112 3.62 -0.99 12.85
C VAL A 112 3.92 -1.34 14.30
N GLU A 113 5.10 -0.98 14.79
CA GLU A 113 5.47 -1.15 16.20
C GLU A 113 4.47 -0.45 17.14
N ASN A 114 4.10 0.79 16.82
CA ASN A 114 3.14 1.54 17.62
C ASN A 114 1.75 0.88 17.66
N ILE A 115 1.29 0.34 16.52
CA ILE A 115 0.03 -0.41 16.45
C ILE A 115 0.11 -1.68 17.32
N ILE A 116 1.16 -2.48 17.16
CA ILE A 116 1.35 -3.74 17.89
C ILE A 116 1.45 -3.50 19.41
N ASN A 117 2.12 -2.42 19.81
CA ASN A 117 2.32 -2.08 21.22
C ASN A 117 1.18 -1.27 21.83
N ASN A 118 0.12 -0.93 21.06
CA ASN A 118 -0.93 0.00 21.47
C ASN A 118 -0.41 1.34 22.01
N THR A 119 0.78 1.77 21.57
CA THR A 119 1.32 3.07 21.92
C THR A 119 0.76 4.11 20.97
N LYS A 120 0.21 5.21 21.52
CA LYS A 120 -0.27 6.33 20.69
C LYS A 120 0.87 6.76 19.77
N ALA A 121 0.59 6.83 18.46
CA ALA A 121 1.56 7.25 17.47
C ALA A 121 2.27 8.54 17.93
N ASP A 122 3.59 8.48 18.02
CA ASP A 122 4.40 9.63 18.40
C ASP A 122 4.19 10.73 17.34
N LYS A 123 3.52 11.81 17.75
CA LYS A 123 3.19 12.94 16.87
C LYS A 123 4.44 13.67 16.37
N SER A 124 5.62 13.41 16.95
CA SER A 124 6.89 13.96 16.49
C SER A 124 7.42 13.27 15.23
N ILE A 125 6.95 12.05 14.93
CA ILE A 125 7.22 11.37 13.67
C ILE A 125 6.25 11.94 12.64
N GLU A 126 6.63 13.07 12.03
CA GLU A 126 5.98 13.46 10.78
C GLU A 126 6.22 12.31 9.79
N ALA A 127 5.19 11.51 9.52
CA ALA A 127 5.12 10.77 8.27
C ALA A 127 5.53 11.78 7.20
N PRO A 128 6.51 11.46 6.32
CA PRO A 128 6.98 12.41 5.33
C PRO A 128 5.73 13.00 4.72
N LYS A 129 5.56 14.34 4.82
CA LYS A 129 4.43 15.02 4.22
C LYS A 129 4.44 14.55 2.78
N ILE A 130 3.57 13.58 2.50
CA ILE A 130 3.24 13.21 1.14
C ILE A 130 2.57 14.49 0.75
N ASP A 131 3.35 15.32 0.09
CA ASP A 131 2.87 16.48 -0.61
C ASP A 131 1.56 16.02 -1.24
N LYS A 132 0.44 16.60 -0.82
CA LYS A 132 -0.88 16.17 -1.30
C LYS A 132 -0.92 16.29 -2.84
N HIS A 133 0.02 17.05 -3.42
CA HIS A 133 0.28 17.19 -4.84
C HIS A 133 1.19 16.10 -5.47
N LYS A 134 1.78 15.16 -4.70
CA LYS A 134 2.63 14.05 -5.19
C LYS A 134 1.97 12.67 -5.23
N LYS A 135 0.84 12.44 -4.55
CA LYS A 135 -0.12 11.46 -5.07
C LYS A 135 -0.71 12.10 -6.32
N GLY A 136 -0.64 11.40 -7.44
CA GLY A 136 -0.99 11.94 -8.74
C GLY A 136 -2.48 12.23 -8.92
N PHE A 137 -3.15 12.92 -8.01
CA PHE A 137 -4.54 13.34 -8.19
C PHE A 137 -4.67 14.43 -9.26
N SER A 138 -3.66 15.29 -9.41
CA SER A 138 -3.50 16.12 -10.60
C SER A 138 -3.32 15.26 -11.86
N LYS A 139 -2.58 14.15 -11.78
CA LYS A 139 -2.48 13.19 -12.90
C LYS A 139 -3.79 12.47 -13.16
N ASP A 140 -4.58 12.17 -12.13
CA ASP A 140 -5.88 11.51 -12.26
C ASP A 140 -6.86 12.47 -12.93
N TYR A 141 -6.91 13.74 -12.51
CA TYR A 141 -7.68 14.77 -13.22
C TYR A 141 -7.22 14.92 -14.68
N VAL A 142 -5.92 15.10 -14.93
CA VAL A 142 -5.38 15.25 -16.30
C VAL A 142 -5.69 14.00 -17.14
N SER A 143 -5.47 12.80 -16.60
CA SER A 143 -5.73 11.54 -17.30
C SER A 143 -7.22 11.30 -17.52
N PHE A 144 -8.07 11.78 -16.60
CA PHE A 144 -9.52 11.70 -16.72
C PHE A 144 -10.01 12.61 -17.86
N ILE A 145 -9.54 13.85 -17.92
CA ILE A 145 -9.94 14.76 -19.00
C ILE A 145 -9.33 14.37 -20.37
N GLU A 146 -8.18 13.71 -20.36
CA GLU A 146 -7.57 13.14 -21.58
C GLU A 146 -8.23 11.83 -22.02
N GLY A 147 -9.06 11.21 -21.18
CA GLY A 147 -9.72 9.95 -21.47
C GLY A 147 -10.78 10.06 -22.57
N GLU A 148 -10.88 9.01 -23.39
CA GLU A 148 -11.81 8.99 -24.53
C GLU A 148 -13.29 9.11 -24.10
N GLY A 149 -13.67 8.59 -22.94
CA GLY A 149 -15.03 8.75 -22.42
C GLY A 149 -15.39 10.19 -22.10
N TYR A 150 -14.48 10.95 -21.47
CA TYR A 150 -14.71 12.38 -21.23
C TYR A 150 -14.68 13.20 -22.52
N LYS A 151 -13.72 12.94 -23.42
CA LYS A 151 -13.70 13.58 -24.76
C LYS A 151 -14.98 13.34 -25.55
N LYS A 152 -15.56 12.13 -25.45
CA LYS A 152 -16.85 11.78 -26.07
C LYS A 152 -18.00 12.56 -25.44
N TYR A 153 -18.01 12.70 -24.11
CA TYR A 153 -18.96 13.58 -23.43
C TYR A 153 -18.84 15.03 -23.92
N LEU A 154 -17.63 15.59 -24.04
CA LEU A 154 -17.44 16.95 -24.55
C LEU A 154 -17.99 17.17 -25.96
N LYS A 155 -18.03 16.13 -26.80
CA LYS A 155 -18.57 16.18 -28.17
C LYS A 155 -20.09 15.92 -28.23
N THR A 156 -20.62 15.09 -27.34
CA THR A 156 -21.97 14.52 -27.49
C THR A 156 -22.93 14.84 -26.34
N ASN A 157 -22.44 15.39 -25.24
CA ASN A 157 -23.12 15.51 -23.95
C ASN A 157 -23.71 14.18 -23.43
N LYS A 158 -23.25 13.03 -23.93
CA LYS A 158 -23.67 11.71 -23.44
C LYS A 158 -22.65 11.16 -22.46
N ILE A 159 -23.15 10.68 -21.32
CA ILE A 159 -22.32 10.03 -20.30
C ILE A 159 -22.12 8.57 -20.66
N ASP A 160 -20.86 8.17 -20.69
CA ASP A 160 -20.46 6.78 -20.74
C ASP A 160 -20.08 6.34 -19.31
N ILE A 161 -20.97 5.60 -18.65
CA ILE A 161 -20.74 5.16 -17.27
C ILE A 161 -19.65 4.08 -17.20
N MET A 162 -19.48 3.30 -18.28
CA MET A 162 -18.47 2.25 -18.34
C MET A 162 -17.06 2.82 -18.32
N TYR A 163 -16.87 3.98 -18.96
CA TYR A 163 -15.61 4.71 -18.87
C TYR A 163 -15.19 5.02 -17.42
N VAL A 164 -16.13 5.37 -16.54
CA VAL A 164 -15.83 5.69 -15.13
C VAL A 164 -15.32 4.45 -14.40
N TRP A 165 -15.98 3.30 -14.62
CA TRP A 165 -15.57 2.03 -14.02
C TRP A 165 -14.20 1.58 -14.53
N GLU A 166 -13.97 1.65 -15.83
CA GLU A 166 -12.70 1.31 -16.48
C GLU A 166 -11.56 2.22 -16.02
N PHE A 167 -11.81 3.53 -15.93
CA PHE A 167 -10.83 4.52 -15.51
C PHE A 167 -10.31 4.23 -14.11
N PHE A 168 -11.21 3.94 -13.17
CA PHE A 168 -10.84 3.57 -11.79
C PHE A 168 -10.44 2.10 -11.63
N LYS A 169 -10.50 1.30 -12.71
CA LYS A 169 -10.20 -0.14 -12.71
C LYS A 169 -11.05 -0.92 -11.69
N VAL A 170 -12.32 -0.55 -11.60
CA VAL A 170 -13.30 -1.15 -10.68
C VAL A 170 -14.30 -1.98 -11.49
N ILE A 171 -14.66 -3.17 -10.99
CA ILE A 171 -15.73 -3.97 -11.58
C ILE A 171 -17.05 -3.18 -11.46
N PRO A 172 -17.81 -2.99 -12.56
CA PRO A 172 -19.03 -2.18 -12.55
C PRO A 172 -19.93 -2.49 -11.36
N TYR A 173 -20.35 -1.44 -10.64
CA TYR A 173 -21.29 -1.51 -9.50
C TYR A 173 -20.78 -2.19 -8.21
N THR A 174 -19.51 -2.59 -8.11
CA THR A 174 -19.01 -3.35 -6.93
C THR A 174 -18.26 -2.54 -5.87
N GLN A 175 -17.94 -1.26 -6.10
CA GLN A 175 -17.24 -0.40 -5.11
C GLN A 175 -17.74 1.05 -5.14
N ILE A 176 -19.07 1.23 -5.18
CA ILE A 176 -19.72 2.54 -5.38
C ILE A 176 -19.18 3.63 -4.45
N LYS A 177 -19.02 3.34 -3.15
CA LYS A 177 -18.51 4.33 -2.18
C LYS A 177 -17.11 4.84 -2.53
N SER A 178 -16.18 3.93 -2.84
CA SER A 178 -14.81 4.25 -3.24
C SER A 178 -14.78 5.03 -4.56
N THR A 179 -15.57 4.61 -5.55
CA THR A 179 -15.70 5.32 -6.83
C THR A 179 -16.23 6.75 -6.65
N LYS A 180 -17.23 6.96 -5.78
CA LYS A 180 -17.74 8.30 -5.45
C LYS A 180 -16.69 9.17 -4.80
N GLU A 181 -15.90 8.63 -3.87
CA GLU A 181 -14.79 9.36 -3.24
C GLU A 181 -13.72 9.76 -4.27
N ASN A 182 -13.34 8.86 -5.17
CA ASN A 182 -12.39 9.16 -6.25
C ASN A 182 -12.91 10.24 -7.22
N LEU A 183 -14.19 10.18 -7.61
CA LEU A 183 -14.82 11.21 -8.44
C LEU A 183 -14.85 12.58 -7.75
N LYS A 184 -15.11 12.62 -6.44
CA LYS A 184 -15.05 13.86 -5.66
C LYS A 184 -13.65 14.48 -5.70
N HIS A 185 -12.59 13.67 -5.65
CA HIS A 185 -11.23 14.17 -5.82
C HIS A 185 -11.00 14.76 -7.22
N VAL A 186 -11.45 14.10 -8.29
CA VAL A 186 -11.38 14.70 -9.65
C VAL A 186 -12.15 16.03 -9.71
N MET A 187 -13.30 16.12 -9.03
CA MET A 187 -14.11 17.34 -8.96
C MET A 187 -13.42 18.48 -8.21
N GLU A 188 -12.67 18.20 -7.14
CA GLU A 188 -11.88 19.21 -6.43
C GLU A 188 -10.88 19.88 -7.37
N TYR A 189 -10.17 19.12 -8.20
CA TYR A 189 -9.25 19.66 -9.19
C TYR A 189 -9.97 20.39 -10.33
N ALA A 190 -11.13 19.91 -10.77
CA ALA A 190 -11.95 20.63 -11.75
C ALA A 190 -12.36 22.01 -11.22
N LYS A 191 -12.71 22.13 -9.93
CA LYS A 191 -13.02 23.42 -9.27
C LYS A 191 -11.81 24.35 -9.25
N GLU A 192 -10.63 23.84 -8.87
CA GLU A 192 -9.39 24.62 -8.86
C GLU A 192 -9.03 25.15 -10.25
N ASN A 193 -9.27 24.36 -11.30
CA ASN A 193 -8.99 24.71 -12.70
C ASN A 193 -10.15 25.45 -13.39
N LYS A 194 -11.26 25.71 -12.70
CA LYS A 194 -12.50 26.30 -13.26
C LYS A 194 -13.05 25.54 -14.47
N ASP A 195 -12.88 24.21 -14.51
CA ASP A 195 -13.45 23.35 -15.55
C ASP A 195 -14.91 23.00 -15.25
N GLU A 196 -15.81 23.90 -15.65
CA GLU A 196 -17.26 23.73 -15.47
C GLU A 196 -17.84 22.50 -16.17
N LYS A 197 -17.24 22.08 -17.29
CA LYS A 197 -17.71 20.92 -18.04
C LYS A 197 -17.39 19.63 -17.29
N CYS A 198 -16.20 19.55 -16.69
CA CYS A 198 -15.79 18.41 -15.89
C CYS A 198 -16.60 18.31 -14.60
N MET A 199 -16.83 19.45 -13.93
CA MET A 199 -17.70 19.50 -12.74
C MET A 199 -19.10 18.98 -13.06
N LYS A 200 -19.70 19.45 -14.17
CA LYS A 200 -21.03 18.99 -14.61
C LYS A 200 -21.06 17.49 -14.93
N TYR A 201 -20.04 17.00 -15.66
CA TYR A 201 -19.93 15.57 -15.98
C TYR A 201 -19.93 14.71 -14.71
N ILE A 202 -19.11 15.08 -13.73
CA ILE A 202 -18.98 14.31 -12.49
C ILE A 202 -20.28 14.37 -11.68
N ASP A 203 -20.93 15.53 -11.59
CA ASP A 203 -22.23 15.66 -10.90
C ASP A 203 -23.32 14.77 -11.52
N GLU A 204 -23.35 14.65 -12.84
CA GLU A 204 -24.30 13.78 -13.54
C GLU A 204 -23.93 12.30 -13.36
N VAL A 205 -22.65 11.92 -13.41
CA VAL A 205 -22.19 10.56 -13.12
C VAL A 205 -22.55 10.15 -11.69
N LEU A 206 -22.35 11.02 -10.70
CA LEU A 206 -22.65 10.75 -9.29
C LEU A 206 -24.13 10.50 -9.01
N LYS A 207 -25.04 10.91 -9.91
CA LYS A 207 -26.47 10.60 -9.85
C LYS A 207 -26.81 9.24 -10.45
N LEU A 208 -25.93 8.68 -11.28
CA LEU A 208 -26.14 7.41 -11.99
C LEU A 208 -25.53 6.20 -11.26
N ILE A 209 -24.59 6.42 -10.35
CA ILE A 209 -23.97 5.39 -9.49
C ILE A 209 -24.29 5.66 -8.02
#